data_AF-A0A832R740-F1
#
_entry.id   AF-A0A832R740-F1
#
_cell.length_a   1.000
_cell.length_b   1.000
_cell.length_c   1.000
_cell.angle_alpha   90.00
_cell.angle_beta   90.00
_cell.angle_gamma   90.00
#
_symmetry.space_group_name_H-M   'P 1'
#
loop_
_entity.id
_entity.type
_entity.pdbx_description
1 polymer ?
#
loop_
_entity_poly.entity_id
_entity_poly.type
_entity_poly.pdbx_seq_one_letter_code
_entity_poly.pdbx_strand_id
1 'polypeptide(L)'
;MVMEIERKFLVKNDEWRELCEGVLLRQGYLSSEKMRVVRVRIAGSSAFLTVKGKTSGVSRLEFEYPIPVEDAGKMLDELCEKPLVEKTRYILDDSGHRWEIDEFHGVNQGLIVAEIELDDENDAFVKPSWLGGEVSHDPRYFNANLAAHPYSEWQCPE
;
A
#
# COMPACT_ATOMS: atom_id res chain seq x y z
N MET A 1 21.62 7.40 7.54
CA MET A 1 20.38 6.96 6.88
C MET A 1 19.32 7.05 7.94
N VAL A 2 18.36 7.95 7.78
CA VAL A 2 17.21 8.07 8.68
C VAL A 2 16.30 6.89 8.38
N MET A 3 15.91 6.12 9.39
CA MET A 3 14.84 5.12 9.22
C MET A 3 13.54 5.91 9.16
N GLU A 4 12.87 5.92 8.01
CA GLU A 4 11.49 6.38 7.95
C GLU A 4 10.63 5.37 8.72
N ILE A 5 9.82 5.88 9.65
CA ILE A 5 8.97 5.05 10.50
C ILE A 5 7.54 5.17 9.96
N GLU A 6 7.04 4.07 9.42
CA GLU A 6 5.68 3.99 8.90
C GLU A 6 4.78 3.33 9.94
N ARG A 7 3.69 4.01 10.31
CA ARG A 7 2.64 3.44 11.17
C ARG A 7 1.35 3.29 10.38
N LYS A 8 0.65 2.19 10.60
CA LYS A 8 -0.51 1.77 9.83
C LYS A 8 -1.72 1.59 10.73
N PHE A 9 -2.86 2.11 10.31
CA PHE A 9 -4.11 2.14 11.09
C PHE A 9 -5.29 1.72 10.24
N LEU A 10 -6.30 1.14 10.87
CA LEU A 10 -7.62 1.00 10.28
C LEU A 10 -8.32 2.35 10.23
N VAL A 11 -9.24 2.50 9.29
CA VAL A 11 -10.13 3.66 9.19
C VAL A 11 -11.52 3.26 9.64
N LYS A 12 -12.16 4.06 10.50
CA LYS A 12 -13.46 3.72 11.11
C LYS A 12 -14.66 4.50 10.56
N ASN A 13 -14.44 5.57 9.82
CA ASN A 13 -15.49 6.36 9.16
C ASN A 13 -14.93 7.11 7.93
N ASP A 14 -15.81 7.74 7.16
CA ASP A 14 -15.49 8.40 5.88
C ASP A 14 -15.21 9.92 6.00
N GLU A 15 -15.01 10.48 7.20
CA GLU A 15 -14.85 11.94 7.38
C GLU A 15 -13.66 12.53 6.62
N TRP A 16 -12.66 11.71 6.28
CA TRP A 16 -11.48 12.09 5.51
C TRP A 16 -11.75 12.21 4.00
N ARG A 17 -12.78 11.55 3.48
CA ARG A 17 -12.97 11.30 2.03
C ARG A 17 -13.19 12.58 1.22
N GLU A 18 -13.88 13.56 1.79
CA GLU A 18 -14.15 14.85 1.13
C GLU A 18 -12.98 15.84 1.24
N LEU A 19 -11.94 15.51 2.02
CA LEU A 19 -10.82 16.39 2.31
C LEU A 19 -9.63 16.24 1.35
N CYS A 20 -9.65 15.20 0.50
CA CYS A 20 -8.51 14.83 -0.33
C CYS A 20 -8.95 14.19 -1.65
N GLU A 21 -8.10 14.32 -2.67
CA GLU A 21 -8.29 13.63 -3.95
C GLU A 21 -7.58 12.28 -3.96
N GLY A 22 -8.22 11.30 -4.60
CA GLY A 22 -7.72 9.94 -4.70
C GLY A 22 -7.05 9.67 -6.05
N VAL A 23 -5.95 8.93 -6.01
CA VAL A 23 -5.28 8.38 -7.21
C VAL A 23 -5.56 6.89 -7.26
N LEU A 24 -6.07 6.40 -8.39
CA LEU A 24 -6.25 4.96 -8.59
C LEU A 24 -4.89 4.30 -8.81
N LEU A 25 -4.61 3.29 -8.00
CA LEU A 25 -3.42 2.45 -8.08
C LEU A 25 -3.83 1.02 -8.44
N ARG A 26 -3.12 0.45 -9.41
CA ARG A 26 -3.19 -0.97 -9.76
C ARG A 26 -1.79 -1.54 -9.70
N GLN A 27 -1.59 -2.65 -9.00
CA GLN A 27 -0.28 -3.29 -8.91
C GLN A 27 -0.38 -4.81 -8.93
N GLY A 28 0.70 -5.44 -9.36
CA GLY A 28 0.85 -6.88 -9.47
C GLY A 28 2.32 -7.29 -9.40
N TYR A 29 2.55 -8.58 -9.23
CA TYR A 29 3.89 -9.14 -9.12
C TYR A 29 4.17 -10.02 -10.33
N LEU A 30 5.22 -9.69 -11.09
CA LEU A 30 5.79 -10.59 -12.10
C LEU A 30 6.61 -11.70 -11.42
N SER A 31 7.09 -11.44 -10.21
CA SER A 31 7.61 -12.46 -9.30
C SER A 31 7.41 -11.99 -7.86
N SER A 32 6.80 -12.83 -7.03
CA SER A 32 6.66 -12.62 -5.58
C SER A 32 7.75 -13.35 -4.75
N GLU A 33 8.73 -13.97 -5.41
CA GLU A 33 9.78 -14.72 -4.73
C GLU A 33 10.65 -13.83 -3.84
N LYS A 34 10.82 -14.21 -2.56
CA LYS A 34 11.55 -13.44 -1.54
C LYS A 34 12.98 -13.03 -1.92
N MET A 35 13.61 -13.76 -2.84
CA MET A 35 14.98 -13.44 -3.31
C MET A 35 14.99 -12.38 -4.42
N ARG A 36 13.90 -12.23 -5.16
CA ARG A 36 13.79 -11.40 -6.37
C ARG A 36 12.34 -10.96 -6.61
N VAL A 37 11.86 -9.99 -5.85
CA VAL A 37 10.51 -9.47 -6.05
C VAL A 37 10.51 -8.52 -7.24
N VAL A 38 9.65 -8.76 -8.22
CA VAL A 38 9.44 -7.87 -9.36
C VAL A 38 7.99 -7.42 -9.34
N ARG A 39 7.77 -6.12 -9.12
CA ARG A 39 6.44 -5.52 -9.00
C ARG A 39 6.21 -4.52 -10.14
N VAL A 40 5.06 -4.63 -10.78
CA VAL A 40 4.54 -3.62 -11.71
C VAL A 40 3.48 -2.81 -10.96
N ARG A 41 3.51 -1.48 -11.09
CA ARG A 41 2.52 -0.58 -10.50
C ARG A 41 2.14 0.51 -11.48
N ILE A 42 0.84 0.75 -11.64
CA ILE A 42 0.27 1.96 -12.25
C ILE A 42 -0.29 2.81 -11.11
N ALA A 43 0.02 4.11 -11.12
CA ALA A 43 -0.51 5.11 -10.20
C ALA A 43 -1.00 6.31 -11.03
N GLY A 44 -2.31 6.40 -11.21
CA GLY A 44 -2.92 7.40 -12.09
C GLY A 44 -2.38 7.28 -13.52
N SER A 45 -1.69 8.33 -13.99
CA SER A 45 -1.09 8.42 -15.32
C SER A 45 0.38 7.99 -15.40
N SER A 46 0.93 7.41 -14.34
CA SER A 46 2.34 7.00 -14.25
C SER A 46 2.46 5.52 -13.95
N ALA A 47 3.52 4.86 -14.43
CA ALA A 47 3.76 3.46 -14.14
C ALA A 47 5.23 3.17 -13.86
N PHE A 48 5.46 2.15 -13.03
CA PHE A 48 6.78 1.80 -12.51
C PHE A 48 6.97 0.29 -12.48
N LEU A 49 8.18 -0.14 -12.82
CA LEU A 49 8.70 -1.47 -12.56
C LEU A 49 9.68 -1.39 -11.40
N THR A 50 9.40 -2.09 -10.31
CA THR A 50 10.27 -2.17 -9.14
C THR A 50 10.88 -3.57 -9.05
N VAL A 51 12.20 -3.66 -8.92
CA VAL A 51 12.93 -4.91 -8.66
C VAL A 51 13.57 -4.83 -7.28
N LYS A 52 13.24 -5.78 -6.41
CA LYS A 52 13.73 -5.86 -5.03
C LYS A 52 14.49 -7.16 -4.81
N GLY A 53 15.70 -7.06 -4.28
CA GLY A 53 16.49 -8.21 -3.86
C GLY A 53 16.08 -8.75 -2.49
N LYS A 54 16.76 -9.80 -2.05
CA LYS A 54 16.60 -10.37 -0.71
C LYS A 54 16.84 -9.32 0.39
N THR A 55 15.94 -9.23 1.36
CA THR A 55 16.18 -8.49 2.60
C THR A 55 17.35 -9.11 3.37
N SER A 56 18.35 -8.30 3.71
CA SER A 56 19.50 -8.66 4.56
C SER A 56 19.53 -7.75 5.79
N GLY A 57 19.04 -8.25 6.92
CA GLY A 57 18.83 -7.43 8.12
C GLY A 57 17.70 -6.42 7.89
N VAL A 58 18.02 -5.13 7.95
CA VAL A 58 17.08 -4.00 7.75
C VAL A 58 17.17 -3.36 6.36
N SER A 59 18.05 -3.85 5.48
CA SER A 59 18.24 -3.27 4.14
C SER A 59 17.96 -4.30 3.04
N ARG A 60 17.56 -3.79 1.87
CA ARG A 60 17.41 -4.56 0.63
C ARG A 60 17.85 -3.72 -0.55
N LEU A 61 18.35 -4.38 -1.60
CA LEU A 61 18.54 -3.71 -2.90
C LEU A 61 17.17 -3.47 -3.51
N GLU A 62 16.91 -2.24 -3.94
CA GLU A 62 15.67 -1.85 -4.58
C GLU A 62 16.00 -0.92 -5.75
N PHE A 63 15.46 -1.26 -6.92
CA PHE A 63 15.57 -0.49 -8.14
C PHE A 63 14.16 -0.18 -8.65
N GLU A 64 13.91 1.07 -9.01
CA GLU A 64 12.63 1.50 -9.56
C GLU A 64 12.86 2.21 -10.89
N TYR A 65 12.09 1.82 -11.90
CA TYR A 65 12.18 2.37 -13.25
C TYR A 65 10.80 2.83 -13.71
N PRO A 66 10.68 4.06 -14.25
CA PRO A 66 9.46 4.45 -14.95
C PRO A 66 9.30 3.61 -16.22
N ILE A 67 8.08 3.18 -16.51
CA ILE A 67 7.72 2.43 -17.72
C ILE A 67 6.46 3.02 -18.36
N PRO A 68 6.20 2.81 -19.66
CA PRO A 68 4.96 3.25 -20.28
C PRO A 68 3.73 2.62 -19.61
N VAL A 69 2.69 3.43 -19.40
CA VAL A 69 1.44 2.98 -18.74
C VAL A 69 0.76 1.86 -19.53
N GLU A 70 0.78 1.95 -20.86
CA GLU A 70 0.19 0.91 -21.74
C GLU A 70 0.89 -0.44 -21.55
N ASP A 71 2.22 -0.45 -21.50
CA ASP A 71 3.01 -1.67 -21.28
C ASP A 71 2.76 -2.22 -19.88
N ALA A 72 2.73 -1.35 -18.86
CA ALA A 72 2.40 -1.74 -17.49
C ALA A 72 1.02 -2.39 -17.41
N GLY A 73 0.03 -1.85 -18.13
CA GLY A 73 -1.33 -2.41 -18.18
C GLY A 73 -1.33 -3.83 -18.72
N LYS A 74 -0.67 -4.06 -19.87
CA LYS A 74 -0.52 -5.39 -20.46
C LYS A 74 0.20 -6.36 -19.52
N MET A 75 1.28 -5.92 -18.86
CA MET A 75 2.00 -6.75 -17.89
C MET A 75 1.12 -7.13 -16.69
N LEU A 76 0.34 -6.17 -16.16
CA LEU A 76 -0.58 -6.43 -15.04
C LEU A 76 -1.67 -7.41 -15.43
N ASP A 77 -2.26 -7.24 -16.60
CA ASP A 77 -3.42 -8.01 -17.03
C ASP A 77 -3.02 -9.43 -17.47
N GLU A 78 -1.90 -9.59 -18.18
CA GLU A 78 -1.50 -10.86 -18.83
C GLU A 78 -0.37 -11.64 -18.12
N LEU A 79 0.55 -10.97 -17.43
CA LEU A 79 1.79 -11.60 -16.95
C LEU A 79 1.92 -11.67 -15.43
N CYS A 80 1.31 -10.73 -14.70
CA CYS A 80 1.41 -10.70 -13.25
C CYS A 80 0.61 -11.84 -12.61
N GLU A 81 1.17 -12.35 -11.50
CA GLU A 81 0.48 -13.22 -10.57
C GLU A 81 -0.85 -12.58 -10.13
N LYS A 82 -1.89 -13.41 -9.97
CA LYS A 82 -3.23 -12.99 -9.57
C LYS A 82 -3.51 -13.44 -8.14
N PRO A 83 -4.37 -12.72 -7.40
CA PRO A 83 -5.06 -11.48 -7.79
C PRO A 83 -4.15 -10.24 -7.82
N LEU A 84 -4.59 -9.21 -8.55
CA LEU A 84 -3.96 -7.89 -8.48
C LEU A 84 -4.37 -7.17 -7.20
N VAL A 85 -3.54 -6.25 -6.74
CA VAL A 85 -3.90 -5.32 -5.65
C VAL A 85 -4.30 -4.00 -6.29
N GLU A 86 -5.58 -3.66 -6.15
CA GLU A 86 -6.18 -2.44 -6.67
C GLU A 86 -6.68 -1.60 -5.49
N LYS A 87 -6.36 -0.31 -5.49
CA LYS A 87 -6.73 0.61 -4.42
C LYS A 87 -6.79 2.05 -4.92
N THR A 88 -7.60 2.89 -4.30
CA THR A 88 -7.48 4.35 -4.43
C THR A 88 -6.67 4.85 -3.26
N ARG A 89 -5.53 5.50 -3.53
CA ARG A 89 -4.72 6.16 -2.51
C ARG A 89 -5.07 7.63 -2.47
N TYR A 90 -5.45 8.10 -1.30
CA TYR A 90 -5.72 9.50 -1.00
C TYR A 90 -4.59 10.04 -0.14
N ILE A 91 -4.18 11.27 -0.41
CA ILE A 91 -3.15 11.95 0.38
C ILE A 91 -3.84 13.08 1.14
N LEU A 92 -3.74 13.05 2.46
CA LEU A 92 -4.31 14.05 3.34
C LEU A 92 -3.22 14.64 4.23
N ASP A 93 -2.93 15.93 4.06
CA ASP A 93 -2.09 16.68 4.97
C ASP A 93 -2.96 17.21 6.11
N ASP A 94 -2.81 16.66 7.31
CA ASP A 94 -3.57 17.06 8.51
C ASP A 94 -2.64 17.26 9.70
N SER A 95 -2.80 18.40 10.38
CA SER A 95 -2.07 18.71 11.62
C SER A 95 -0.54 18.59 11.52
N GLY A 96 0.02 18.90 10.34
CA GLY A 96 1.46 18.84 10.07
C GLY A 96 1.99 17.44 9.70
N HIS A 97 1.11 16.46 9.56
CA HIS A 97 1.44 15.09 9.17
C HIS A 97 0.79 14.74 7.84
N ARG A 98 1.51 13.96 7.04
CA ARG A 98 1.00 13.45 5.77
C ARG A 98 0.45 12.04 5.96
N TRP A 99 -0.84 11.88 5.69
CA TRP A 99 -1.53 10.61 5.72
C TRP A 99 -1.72 10.06 4.31
N GLU A 100 -1.39 8.79 4.13
CA GLU A 100 -1.73 8.03 2.94
C GLU A 100 -2.88 7.08 3.27
N ILE A 101 -4.07 7.37 2.77
CA ILE A 101 -5.27 6.56 3.01
C ILE A 101 -5.53 5.69 1.79
N ASP A 102 -5.47 4.39 1.98
CA ASP A 102 -5.69 3.38 0.96
C ASP A 102 -7.06 2.73 1.11
N GLU A 103 -7.92 2.99 0.14
CA GLU A 103 -9.19 2.29 -0.04
C GLU A 103 -9.01 1.17 -1.05
N PHE A 104 -9.08 -0.08 -0.60
CA PHE A 104 -8.86 -1.24 -1.45
C PHE A 104 -10.11 -1.64 -2.25
N HIS A 105 -9.88 -2.19 -3.44
CA HIS A 105 -10.90 -2.61 -4.41
C HIS A 105 -10.76 -4.10 -4.79
N GLY A 106 -11.70 -4.58 -5.60
CA GLY A 106 -11.69 -5.95 -6.12
C GLY A 106 -11.80 -6.99 -5.00
N VAL A 107 -10.88 -7.97 -4.98
CA VAL A 107 -10.86 -9.02 -3.95
C VAL A 107 -10.52 -8.51 -2.55
N ASN A 108 -10.04 -7.26 -2.44
CA ASN A 108 -9.74 -6.59 -1.19
C ASN A 108 -10.77 -5.50 -0.82
N GLN A 109 -11.90 -5.45 -1.53
CA GLN A 109 -12.93 -4.44 -1.31
C GLN A 109 -13.48 -4.44 0.12
N GLY A 110 -13.67 -3.24 0.68
CA GLY A 110 -14.15 -3.01 2.04
C GLY A 110 -13.05 -2.78 3.08
N LEU A 111 -11.79 -3.03 2.72
CA LEU A 111 -10.64 -2.67 3.54
C LEU A 111 -10.22 -1.22 3.27
N ILE A 112 -10.10 -0.43 4.33
CA ILE A 112 -9.53 0.92 4.28
C ILE A 112 -8.45 1.04 5.37
N VAL A 113 -7.27 1.46 4.95
CA VAL A 113 -6.08 1.56 5.80
C VAL A 113 -5.48 2.94 5.65
N ALA A 114 -4.99 3.53 6.73
CA ALA A 114 -4.24 4.77 6.71
C ALA A 114 -2.81 4.54 7.19
N GLU A 115 -1.85 5.06 6.44
CA GLU A 115 -0.42 5.06 6.74
C GLU A 115 0.01 6.51 7.06
N ILE A 116 0.87 6.67 8.06
CA ILE A 116 1.55 7.93 8.39
C ILE A 116 3.05 7.69 8.41
N GLU A 117 3.79 8.58 7.76
CA GLU A 117 5.24 8.63 7.79
C GLU A 117 5.69 9.54 8.95
N LEU A 118 6.56 9.03 9.81
CA LEU A 118 7.11 9.74 10.97
C LEU A 118 8.64 9.74 10.92
N ASP A 119 9.25 10.79 11.49
CA ASP A 119 10.70 10.93 11.60
C ASP A 119 11.26 10.13 12.80
N ASP A 120 10.47 9.99 13.88
CA ASP A 120 10.81 9.22 15.08
C ASP A 120 9.65 8.31 15.56
N GLU A 121 9.97 7.20 16.24
CA GLU A 121 8.97 6.25 16.76
C GLU A 121 8.10 6.88 17.86
N ASN A 122 8.64 7.89 18.54
CA ASN A 122 8.00 8.63 19.61
C ASN A 122 7.34 9.92 19.13
N ASP A 123 7.33 10.19 17.83
CA ASP A 123 6.66 11.37 17.30
C ASP A 123 5.18 11.35 17.66
N ALA A 124 4.78 12.41 18.36
CA ALA A 124 3.39 12.63 18.70
C ALA A 124 2.67 13.22 17.49
N PHE A 125 1.57 12.58 17.09
CA PHE A 125 0.65 13.14 16.13
C PHE A 125 -0.75 13.23 16.74
N VAL A 126 -1.53 14.20 16.25
CA VAL A 126 -2.93 14.33 16.63
C VAL A 126 -3.70 13.21 15.95
N LYS A 127 -4.34 12.33 16.74
CA LYS A 127 -5.15 11.24 16.19
C LYS A 127 -6.44 11.79 15.58
N PRO A 128 -6.64 11.70 14.25
CA PRO A 128 -7.86 12.19 13.64
C PRO A 128 -9.09 11.40 14.11
N SER A 129 -10.25 12.03 14.02
CA SER A 129 -11.53 11.43 14.42
C SER A 129 -11.91 10.22 13.60
N TRP A 130 -11.39 10.07 12.38
CA TRP A 130 -11.62 8.93 11.47
C TRP A 130 -10.62 7.77 11.66
N LEU A 131 -9.57 7.95 12.46
CA LEU A 131 -8.55 6.94 12.70
C LEU A 131 -9.06 5.86 13.66
N GLY A 132 -8.78 4.61 13.31
CA GLY A 132 -9.14 3.40 14.05
C GLY A 132 -7.95 2.76 14.77
N GLY A 133 -8.00 1.43 14.90
CA GLY A 133 -6.97 0.65 15.59
C GLY A 133 -5.67 0.57 14.81
N GLU A 134 -4.54 0.54 15.52
CA GLU A 134 -3.22 0.38 14.92
C GLU A 134 -2.98 -1.07 14.50
N VAL A 135 -2.51 -1.25 13.27
CA VAL A 135 -2.20 -2.53 12.62
C VAL A 135 -0.77 -2.56 12.04
N SER A 136 0.10 -1.65 12.46
CA SER A 136 1.51 -1.53 12.03
C SER A 136 2.29 -2.85 12.09
N HIS A 137 2.00 -3.68 13.09
CA HIS A 137 2.69 -4.96 13.31
C HIS A 137 1.92 -6.18 12.79
N ASP A 138 0.74 -5.99 12.20
CA ASP A 138 -0.07 -7.08 11.69
C ASP A 138 0.28 -7.36 10.22
N PRO A 139 0.97 -8.48 9.93
CA PRO A 139 1.44 -8.76 8.59
C PRO A 139 0.30 -8.95 7.59
N ARG A 140 -0.94 -9.24 8.04
CA ARG A 140 -2.09 -9.42 7.15
C ARG A 140 -2.34 -8.19 6.28
N TYR A 141 -2.09 -6.99 6.81
CA TYR A 141 -2.34 -5.71 6.13
C TYR A 141 -1.19 -5.25 5.20
N PHE A 142 -0.20 -6.11 4.94
CA PHE A 142 0.87 -5.80 3.99
C PHE A 142 0.44 -6.14 2.57
N ASN A 143 0.76 -5.29 1.58
CA ASN A 143 0.33 -5.46 0.19
C ASN A 143 0.68 -6.83 -0.42
N ALA A 144 1.85 -7.40 -0.07
CA ALA A 144 2.23 -8.73 -0.54
C ALA A 144 1.31 -9.82 0.03
N ASN A 145 0.89 -9.67 1.29
CA ASN A 145 -0.03 -10.61 1.93
C ASN A 145 -1.47 -10.36 1.49
N LEU A 146 -1.89 -9.12 1.21
CA LEU A 146 -3.20 -8.84 0.59
C LEU A 146 -3.31 -9.36 -0.86
N ALA A 147 -2.19 -9.51 -1.56
CA ALA A 147 -2.15 -10.20 -2.85
C ALA A 147 -2.28 -11.72 -2.68
N ALA A 148 -1.57 -12.31 -1.71
CA ALA A 148 -1.55 -13.76 -1.50
C ALA A 148 -2.78 -14.30 -0.75
N HIS A 149 -3.33 -13.51 0.18
CA HIS A 149 -4.45 -13.81 1.05
C HIS A 149 -5.39 -12.60 1.12
N PRO A 150 -6.23 -12.42 0.08
CA PRO A 150 -7.11 -11.26 -0.03
C PRO A 150 -8.04 -11.11 1.16
N TYR A 151 -8.44 -9.86 1.44
CA TYR A 151 -9.34 -9.51 2.53
C TYR A 151 -10.68 -10.27 2.48
N SER A 152 -11.18 -10.56 1.27
CA SER A 152 -12.37 -11.39 1.08
C SER A 152 -12.27 -12.82 1.62
N GLU A 153 -11.05 -13.34 1.83
CA GLU A 153 -10.81 -14.67 2.41
C GLU A 153 -10.58 -14.63 3.92
N TRP A 154 -10.54 -13.44 4.52
CA TRP A 154 -10.29 -13.32 5.96
C TRP A 154 -11.53 -13.79 6.71
N GLN A 155 -11.34 -14.76 7.61
CA GLN A 155 -12.40 -15.12 8.53
C GLN A 155 -12.70 -13.90 9.40
N CYS A 156 -13.95 -13.44 9.34
CA CYS A 156 -14.46 -12.45 10.29
C CYS A 156 -14.26 -13.05 11.69
N PRO A 157 -13.63 -12.33 12.64
CA PRO A 157 -13.74 -12.72 14.03
C PRO A 157 -15.24 -12.72 14.38
N GLU A 158 -15.76 -13.86 14.85
CA GLU A 158 -17.08 -13.92 15.49
C GLU A 158 -17.18 -12.94 16.67
#